data_AF-A0A528L8Q7-F1
#
_entry.id   AF-A0A528L8Q7-F1
#
_cell.length_a   1.000
_cell.length_b   1.000
_cell.length_c   1.000
_cell.angle_alpha   90.00
_cell.angle_beta   90.00
_cell.angle_gamma   90.00
#
_symmetry.space_group_name_H-M   'P 1'
#
loop_
_entity.id
_entity.type
_entity.pdbx_description
1 polymer ?
#
loop_
_entity_poly.entity_id
_entity_poly.type
_entity_poly.pdbx_seq_one_letter_code
_entity_poly.pdbx_strand_id
1 'polypeptide(L)'
;MTFAQSVGAFFRRLKPFILLFLLTQFLVRLALTLVSAKDLSFHPADWLVPFFTGFWFDIVTLLPILVVFLLFPLLLPVSWAGKRFDRAVGLSGFAIFLFLMVVQGVSEYFFWDEFTTRFNFIAVDYLVYTQEVIQNIMESYPVVPLLAGIGLLAVGGAYLLRRQVKAGFAPHPPFMKRLAVFATITGMAAAGVLVTSDSITRPMPSAIARELGGNGLYGLVSAFFSNEIDFVNFYRTIPEKQ
;
A
#
# COMPACT_ATOMS: atom_id res chain seq x y z
N MET A 1 12.01 -18.97 -24.87
CA MET A 1 11.45 -18.64 -23.54
C MET A 1 9.96 -18.93 -23.55
N THR A 2 9.42 -19.82 -22.72
CA THR A 2 7.97 -20.11 -22.63
C THR A 2 7.21 -18.97 -21.94
N PHE A 3 5.87 -18.98 -21.99
CA PHE A 3 5.05 -18.00 -21.26
C PHE A 3 5.31 -18.09 -19.74
N ALA A 4 5.32 -19.30 -19.18
CA ALA A 4 5.63 -19.54 -17.77
C ALA A 4 7.01 -19.01 -17.34
N GLN A 5 8.04 -19.17 -18.18
CA GLN A 5 9.37 -18.61 -17.91
C GLN A 5 9.37 -17.07 -17.90
N SER A 6 8.52 -16.45 -18.72
CA SER A 6 8.37 -14.99 -18.78
C SER A 6 7.70 -14.46 -17.51
N VAL A 7 6.63 -15.12 -17.07
CA VAL A 7 5.96 -14.83 -15.78
C VAL A 7 6.95 -14.97 -14.62
N GLY A 8 7.74 -16.05 -14.57
CA GLY A 8 8.75 -16.25 -13.53
C GLY A 8 9.86 -15.20 -13.52
N ALA A 9 10.20 -14.59 -14.65
CA ALA A 9 11.15 -13.48 -14.69
C ALA A 9 10.56 -12.21 -14.06
N PHE A 10 9.31 -11.86 -14.39
CA PHE A 10 8.63 -10.71 -13.79
C PHE A 10 8.38 -10.90 -12.30
N PHE A 11 7.94 -12.09 -11.90
CA PHE A 11 7.72 -12.39 -10.49
C PHE A 11 9.01 -12.26 -9.68
N ARG A 12 10.17 -12.71 -10.20
CA ARG A 12 11.46 -12.51 -9.52
C ARG A 12 11.83 -11.02 -9.38
N ARG A 13 11.53 -10.19 -10.37
CA ARG A 13 11.75 -8.73 -10.33
C ARG A 13 10.83 -8.03 -9.33
N LEU A 14 9.57 -8.44 -9.26
CA LEU A 14 8.55 -7.82 -8.40
C LEU A 14 8.54 -8.37 -6.96
N LYS A 15 9.02 -9.59 -6.74
CA LYS A 15 9.08 -10.25 -5.43
C LYS A 15 9.56 -9.34 -4.28
N PRO A 16 10.70 -8.59 -4.39
CA PRO A 16 11.12 -7.73 -3.30
C PRO A 16 10.12 -6.60 -3.00
N PHE A 17 9.46 -6.03 -4.01
CA PHE A 17 8.42 -5.00 -3.83
C PHE A 17 7.17 -5.59 -3.18
N ILE A 18 6.72 -6.76 -3.66
CA ILE A 18 5.57 -7.49 -3.11
C ILE A 18 5.79 -7.81 -1.63
N LEU A 19 6.95 -8.40 -1.29
CA LEU A 19 7.27 -8.78 0.08
C LEU A 19 7.38 -7.56 0.99
N LEU A 20 8.04 -6.49 0.53
CA LEU A 20 8.16 -5.25 1.29
C LEU A 20 6.78 -4.64 1.57
N PHE A 21 5.91 -4.56 0.57
CA PHE A 21 4.55 -4.04 0.73
C PHE A 21 3.75 -4.86 1.73
N LEU A 22 3.63 -6.17 1.51
CA LEU A 22 2.84 -7.05 2.37
C LEU A 22 3.38 -7.10 3.79
N LEU A 23 4.71 -7.13 3.97
CA LEU A 23 5.32 -7.05 5.29
C LEU A 23 5.01 -5.73 5.97
N THR A 24 5.10 -4.61 5.24
CA THR A 24 4.81 -3.29 5.82
C THR A 24 3.35 -3.18 6.24
N GLN A 25 2.39 -3.59 5.38
CA GLN A 25 0.97 -3.57 5.72
C GLN A 25 0.63 -4.48 6.89
N PHE A 26 1.25 -5.67 6.96
CA PHE A 26 1.11 -6.56 8.10
C PHE A 26 1.66 -5.93 9.40
N LEU A 27 2.85 -5.32 9.35
CA LEU A 27 3.46 -4.68 10.51
C LEU A 27 2.68 -3.46 10.99
N VAL A 28 2.16 -2.65 10.06
CA VAL A 28 1.26 -1.52 10.40
C VAL A 28 0.02 -2.05 11.10
N ARG A 29 -0.69 -3.01 10.49
CA ARG A 29 -1.88 -3.62 11.11
C ARG A 29 -1.57 -4.19 12.49
N LEU A 30 -0.47 -4.93 12.64
CA LEU A 30 -0.04 -5.46 13.92
C LEU A 30 0.21 -4.36 14.95
N ALA A 31 0.94 -3.31 14.59
CA ALA A 31 1.21 -2.18 15.48
C ALA A 31 -0.09 -1.49 15.92
N LEU A 32 -1.01 -1.23 14.99
CA LEU A 32 -2.31 -0.60 15.29
C LEU A 32 -3.18 -1.48 16.20
N THR A 33 -3.20 -2.79 15.96
CA THR A 33 -3.87 -3.76 16.85
C THR A 33 -3.28 -3.74 18.26
N LEU A 34 -1.95 -3.70 18.38
CA LEU A 34 -1.28 -3.68 19.69
C LEU A 34 -1.52 -2.38 20.46
N VAL A 35 -1.53 -1.24 19.77
CA VAL A 35 -1.85 0.07 20.36
C VAL A 35 -3.29 0.10 20.84
N SER A 36 -4.20 -0.48 20.06
CA SER A 36 -5.65 -0.51 20.35
C SER A 36 -6.08 -1.73 21.18
N ALA A 37 -5.13 -2.49 21.73
CA ALA A 37 -5.39 -3.76 22.41
C ALA A 37 -6.33 -3.64 23.61
N LYS A 38 -6.34 -2.48 24.27
CA LYS A 38 -7.20 -2.19 25.43
C LYS A 38 -8.65 -1.89 25.04
N ASP A 39 -8.86 -1.43 23.81
CA ASP A 39 -10.16 -1.00 23.29
C ASP A 39 -10.83 -2.10 22.44
N LEU A 40 -10.08 -3.17 22.12
CA LEU A 40 -10.59 -4.37 21.48
C LEU A 40 -11.26 -5.30 22.50
N SER A 41 -12.35 -5.96 22.09
CA SER A 41 -12.94 -6.99 22.92
C SER A 41 -12.04 -8.23 23.00
N PHE A 42 -12.21 -9.05 24.04
CA PHE A 42 -11.52 -10.35 24.15
C PHE A 42 -12.03 -11.40 23.14
N HIS A 43 -13.01 -11.06 22.29
CA HIS A 43 -13.57 -11.99 21.33
C HIS A 43 -12.54 -12.30 20.22
N PRO A 44 -12.19 -13.57 19.93
CA PRO A 44 -11.13 -13.90 18.97
C PRO A 44 -11.34 -13.34 17.56
N ALA A 45 -12.60 -13.09 17.16
CA ALA A 45 -12.90 -12.50 15.86
C ALA A 45 -12.35 -11.07 15.70
N ASP A 46 -12.29 -10.27 16.77
CA ASP A 46 -11.72 -8.91 16.73
C ASP A 46 -10.21 -8.90 16.49
N TRP A 47 -9.55 -10.04 16.71
CA TRP A 47 -8.11 -10.19 16.58
C TRP A 47 -7.71 -10.88 15.28
N LEU A 48 -8.53 -11.80 14.77
CA LEU A 48 -8.18 -12.63 13.62
C LEU A 48 -8.83 -12.15 12.31
N VAL A 49 -10.11 -11.79 12.35
CA VAL A 49 -10.86 -11.40 11.14
C VAL A 49 -10.26 -10.16 10.45
N PRO A 50 -9.80 -9.12 11.18
CA PRO A 50 -9.13 -7.97 10.56
C PRO A 50 -7.86 -8.33 9.77
N PHE A 51 -7.14 -9.39 10.16
CA PHE A 51 -5.94 -9.80 9.42
C PHE A 51 -6.27 -10.50 8.10
N PHE A 52 -7.33 -11.32 8.06
CA PHE A 52 -7.74 -11.99 6.83
C PHE A 52 -8.37 -11.02 5.83
N THR A 53 -9.32 -10.21 6.30
CA THR A 53 -9.97 -9.17 5.48
C THR A 53 -8.94 -8.12 5.06
N GLY A 54 -8.11 -7.66 5.99
CA GLY A 54 -7.03 -6.73 5.70
C GLY A 54 -6.04 -7.28 4.67
N PHE A 55 -5.68 -8.56 4.73
CA PHE A 55 -4.82 -9.18 3.72
C PHE A 55 -5.46 -9.18 2.32
N TRP A 56 -6.78 -9.36 2.22
CA TRP A 56 -7.49 -9.19 0.95
C TRP A 56 -7.36 -7.77 0.42
N PHE A 57 -7.62 -6.76 1.26
CA PHE A 57 -7.42 -5.35 0.88
C PHE A 57 -5.97 -5.04 0.51
N ASP A 58 -4.99 -5.65 1.20
CA ASP A 58 -3.56 -5.52 0.87
C ASP A 58 -3.27 -6.05 -0.54
N ILE A 59 -3.83 -7.20 -0.93
CA ILE A 59 -3.69 -7.75 -2.29
C ILE A 59 -4.32 -6.80 -3.32
N VAL A 60 -5.55 -6.35 -3.08
CA VAL A 60 -6.28 -5.48 -3.99
C VAL A 60 -5.54 -4.15 -4.19
N THR A 61 -4.96 -3.60 -3.13
CA THR A 61 -4.15 -2.37 -3.17
C THR A 61 -2.82 -2.58 -3.89
N LEU A 62 -2.18 -3.73 -3.69
CA LEU A 62 -0.89 -4.06 -4.29
C LEU A 62 -0.99 -4.18 -5.81
N LEU A 63 -2.09 -4.72 -6.35
CA LEU A 63 -2.23 -4.98 -7.78
C LEU A 63 -2.07 -3.72 -8.65
N PRO A 64 -2.79 -2.60 -8.42
CA PRO A 64 -2.56 -1.33 -9.10
C PRO A 64 -1.13 -0.81 -8.95
N ILE A 65 -0.51 -0.95 -7.77
CA ILE A 65 0.88 -0.54 -7.53
C ILE A 65 1.83 -1.35 -8.44
N LEU A 66 1.62 -2.67 -8.56
CA LEU A 66 2.40 -3.51 -9.46
C LEU A 66 2.22 -3.14 -10.93
N VAL A 67 1.01 -2.70 -11.34
CA VAL A 67 0.78 -2.18 -12.69
C VAL A 67 1.71 -1.00 -12.99
N VAL A 68 1.82 -0.04 -12.07
CA VAL A 68 2.73 1.11 -12.20
C VAL A 68 4.18 0.64 -12.34
N PHE A 69 4.63 -0.31 -11.51
CA PHE A 69 5.99 -0.85 -11.59
C PHE A 69 6.25 -1.65 -12.87
N LEU A 70 5.22 -2.24 -13.47
CA LEU A 70 5.32 -2.98 -14.73
C LEU A 70 5.37 -2.09 -15.96
N LEU A 71 4.92 -0.83 -15.89
CA LEU A 71 5.03 0.13 -17.01
C LEU A 71 6.48 0.33 -17.44
N PHE A 72 7.40 0.45 -16.48
CA PHE A 72 8.82 0.64 -16.79
C PHE A 72 9.42 -0.54 -17.59
N PRO A 73 9.38 -1.81 -17.12
CA PRO A 73 9.93 -2.92 -17.89
C PRO A 73 9.12 -3.25 -19.15
N LEU A 74 7.85 -2.84 -19.26
CA LEU A 74 7.06 -2.94 -20.49
C LEU A 74 7.64 -2.02 -21.58
N LEU A 75 7.89 -0.75 -21.24
CA LEU A 75 8.38 0.27 -22.16
C LEU A 75 9.90 0.20 -22.41
N LEU A 76 10.66 -0.43 -21.50
CA LEU A 76 12.11 -0.52 -21.61
C LEU A 76 12.53 -1.30 -22.87
N PRO A 77 13.44 -0.75 -23.73
CA PRO A 77 13.98 -1.49 -24.86
C PRO A 77 14.67 -2.79 -24.43
N VAL A 78 14.50 -3.87 -25.19
CA VAL A 78 15.11 -5.19 -24.90
C VAL A 78 16.63 -5.09 -24.81
N SER A 79 17.23 -4.18 -25.60
CA SER A 79 18.68 -3.93 -25.59
C SER A 79 19.19 -3.33 -24.27
N TRP A 80 18.34 -2.77 -23.42
CA TRP A 80 18.70 -2.16 -22.13
C TRP A 80 18.36 -3.05 -20.94
N ALA A 81 17.53 -4.07 -21.16
CA ALA A 81 17.10 -5.03 -20.14
C ALA A 81 18.29 -5.72 -19.45
N GLY A 82 18.29 -5.75 -18.13
CA GLY A 82 19.32 -6.39 -17.31
C GLY A 82 20.69 -5.70 -17.33
N LYS A 83 20.86 -4.58 -18.07
CA LYS A 83 22.09 -3.78 -18.09
C LYS A 83 22.19 -2.85 -16.87
N ARG A 84 23.31 -2.13 -16.77
CA ARG A 84 23.60 -1.18 -15.67
C ARG A 84 22.46 -0.17 -15.47
N PHE A 85 21.89 0.37 -16.53
CA PHE A 85 20.79 1.34 -16.48
C PHE A 85 19.53 0.73 -15.84
N ASP A 86 19.03 -0.39 -16.36
CA ASP A 86 17.86 -1.09 -15.81
C ASP A 86 18.03 -1.45 -14.33
N ARG A 87 19.21 -1.97 -13.96
CA ARG A 87 19.53 -2.30 -12.57
C ARG A 87 19.61 -1.07 -11.66
N ALA A 88 20.12 0.05 -12.17
CA ALA A 88 20.21 1.30 -11.41
C ALA A 88 18.81 1.88 -11.18
N VAL A 89 18.01 2.03 -12.24
CA VAL A 89 16.63 2.53 -12.14
C VAL A 89 15.79 1.64 -11.24
N GLY A 90 15.90 0.32 -11.38
CA GLY A 90 15.16 -0.61 -10.53
C GLY A 90 15.59 -0.60 -9.06
N LEU A 91 16.88 -0.40 -8.76
CA LEU A 91 17.35 -0.25 -7.38
C LEU A 91 16.91 1.10 -6.78
N SER A 92 16.97 2.19 -7.56
CA SER A 92 16.48 3.50 -7.13
C SER A 92 14.97 3.46 -6.90
N GLY A 93 14.21 2.84 -7.80
CA GLY A 93 12.77 2.63 -7.65
C GLY A 93 12.45 1.81 -6.40
N PHE A 94 13.25 0.79 -6.07
CA PHE A 94 13.11 0.05 -4.83
C PHE A 94 13.40 0.90 -3.59
N ALA A 95 14.44 1.74 -3.62
CA ALA A 95 14.77 2.64 -2.51
C ALA A 95 13.66 3.68 -2.28
N ILE A 96 13.12 4.27 -3.35
CA ILE A 96 11.99 5.19 -3.28
C ILE A 96 10.75 4.47 -2.75
N PHE A 97 10.47 3.25 -3.23
CA PHE A 97 9.33 2.48 -2.75
C PHE A 97 9.46 2.15 -1.26
N LEU A 98 10.64 1.74 -0.79
CA LEU A 98 10.92 1.51 0.63
C LEU A 98 10.70 2.79 1.45
N PHE A 99 11.22 3.92 0.98
CA PHE A 99 10.99 5.22 1.61
C PHE A 99 9.49 5.50 1.75
N LEU A 100 8.72 5.36 0.67
CA LEU A 100 7.27 5.59 0.69
C LEU A 100 6.52 4.63 1.61
N MET A 101 6.92 3.36 1.71
CA MET A 101 6.31 2.38 2.62
C MET A 101 6.55 2.76 4.08
N VAL A 102 7.76 3.23 4.43
CA VAL A 102 8.06 3.67 5.79
C VAL A 102 7.34 4.97 6.12
N VAL A 103 7.34 5.96 5.21
CA VAL A 103 6.56 7.20 5.37
C VAL A 103 5.08 6.87 5.58
N GLN A 104 4.50 6.04 4.70
CA GLN A 104 3.09 5.64 4.81
C GLN A 104 2.79 4.96 6.15
N GLY A 105 3.64 4.04 6.62
CA GLY A 105 3.43 3.38 7.91
C GLY A 105 3.51 4.34 9.10
N VAL A 106 4.47 5.28 9.08
CA VAL A 106 4.60 6.32 10.13
C VAL A 106 3.42 7.28 10.09
N SER A 107 3.02 7.74 8.90
CA SER A 107 1.86 8.59 8.70
C SER A 107 0.57 7.92 9.17
N GLU A 108 0.38 6.62 8.89
CA GLU A 108 -0.79 5.89 9.38
C GLU A 108 -0.80 5.76 10.90
N TYR A 109 0.36 5.59 11.54
CA TYR A 109 0.43 5.56 13.00
C TYR A 109 -0.05 6.88 13.62
N PHE A 110 0.46 8.02 13.16
CA PHE A 110 0.01 9.33 13.67
C PHE A 110 -1.44 9.63 13.34
N PHE A 111 -1.89 9.23 12.14
CA PHE A 111 -3.28 9.40 11.76
C PHE A 111 -4.23 8.54 12.61
N TRP A 112 -3.80 7.33 12.96
CA TRP A 112 -4.53 6.46 13.87
C TRP A 112 -4.58 7.00 15.29
N ASP A 113 -3.47 7.56 15.79
CA ASP A 113 -3.42 8.15 17.13
C ASP A 113 -4.42 9.30 17.28
N GLU A 114 -4.58 10.12 16.23
CA GLU A 114 -5.49 11.25 16.22
C GLU A 114 -6.96 10.84 15.99
N PHE A 115 -7.22 9.98 15.00
CA PHE A 115 -8.58 9.70 14.51
C PHE A 115 -9.11 8.32 14.87
N THR A 116 -8.25 7.42 15.34
CA THR A 116 -8.57 5.99 15.55
C THR A 116 -9.16 5.31 14.30
N THR A 117 -8.76 5.77 13.12
CA THR A 117 -9.14 5.21 11.83
C THR A 117 -7.91 5.04 10.94
N ARG A 118 -8.00 4.19 9.91
CA ARG A 118 -7.01 4.22 8.82
C ARG A 118 -7.31 5.40 7.89
N PHE A 119 -6.41 5.67 6.94
CA PHE A 119 -6.64 6.75 5.97
C PHE A 119 -7.98 6.60 5.26
N ASN A 120 -8.71 7.70 5.23
CA ASN A 120 -10.05 7.83 4.67
C ASN A 120 -10.18 9.25 4.08
N PHE A 121 -11.41 9.74 3.95
CA PHE A 121 -11.70 11.09 3.44
C PHE A 121 -10.97 12.22 4.19
N ILE A 122 -10.76 12.10 5.51
CA ILE A 122 -10.03 13.12 6.29
C ILE A 122 -8.59 13.27 5.78
N ALA A 123 -7.95 12.15 5.42
CA ALA A 123 -6.61 12.19 4.84
C ALA A 123 -6.60 12.86 3.45
N VAL A 124 -7.69 12.76 2.69
CA VAL A 124 -7.85 13.47 1.41
C VAL A 124 -7.99 14.98 1.65
N ASP A 125 -8.81 15.40 2.60
CA ASP A 125 -8.95 16.82 2.96
C ASP A 125 -7.62 17.43 3.38
N TYR A 126 -6.77 16.67 4.07
CA TYR A 126 -5.44 17.13 4.47
C TYR A 126 -4.52 17.41 3.26
N LEU A 127 -4.74 16.70 2.15
CA LEU A 127 -4.03 16.91 0.88
C LEU A 127 -4.65 18.03 0.03
N VAL A 128 -5.89 18.45 0.32
CA VAL A 128 -6.51 19.62 -0.30
C VAL A 128 -6.05 20.89 0.43
N TYR A 129 -6.11 20.89 1.76
CA TYR A 129 -5.73 22.02 2.63
C TYR A 129 -4.25 21.98 3.05
N THR A 130 -3.36 21.78 2.07
CA THR A 130 -1.94 21.46 2.30
C THR A 130 -1.17 22.49 3.12
N GLN A 131 -1.40 23.78 2.93
CA GLN A 131 -0.60 24.82 3.59
C GLN A 131 -0.78 24.80 5.11
N GLU A 132 -2.03 24.75 5.56
CA GLU A 132 -2.37 24.72 6.98
C GLU A 132 -1.87 23.42 7.63
N VAL A 133 -2.10 22.28 6.97
CA VAL A 133 -1.68 20.97 7.49
C VAL A 133 -0.16 20.85 7.55
N ILE A 134 0.57 21.27 6.51
CA ILE A 134 2.04 21.23 6.51
C ILE A 134 2.60 22.11 7.63
N GLN A 135 2.05 23.32 7.81
CA GLN A 135 2.50 24.20 8.88
C GLN A 135 2.26 23.57 10.26
N ASN A 136 1.06 23.04 10.50
CA ASN A 136 0.72 22.36 11.76
C ASN A 136 1.66 21.17 12.04
N ILE A 137 1.98 20.36 11.03
CA ILE A 137 2.88 19.22 11.17
C ILE A 137 4.31 19.68 11.46
N MET A 138 4.80 20.72 10.78
CA MET A 138 6.14 21.27 10.99
C MET A 138 6.32 21.90 12.38
N GLU A 139 5.28 22.50 12.94
CA GLU A 139 5.28 23.06 14.30
C GLU A 139 5.16 21.96 15.37
N SER A 140 4.40 20.90 15.09
CA SER A 140 4.11 19.84 16.07
C SER A 140 5.17 18.75 16.12
N TYR A 141 5.88 18.50 15.01
CA TYR A 141 6.80 17.37 14.88
C TYR A 141 8.16 17.78 14.31
N PRO A 142 9.25 17.11 14.71
CA PRO A 142 10.56 17.32 14.12
C PRO A 142 10.64 16.61 12.75
N VAL A 143 9.95 17.16 11.74
CA VAL A 143 9.76 16.56 10.41
C VAL A 143 11.09 16.30 9.71
N VAL A 144 12.03 17.26 9.77
CA VAL A 144 13.32 17.16 9.07
C VAL A 144 14.14 15.95 9.56
N PRO A 145 14.44 15.77 10.85
CA PRO A 145 15.17 14.59 11.31
C PRO A 145 14.38 13.29 11.13
N LEU A 146 13.03 13.33 11.18
CA LEU A 146 12.19 12.16 10.90
C LEU A 146 12.34 11.70 9.45
N LEU A 147 12.17 12.61 8.48
CA LEU A 147 12.36 12.30 7.06
C LEU A 147 13.81 11.90 6.75
N ALA A 148 14.79 12.52 7.40
CA ALA A 148 16.20 12.11 7.27
C ALA A 148 16.44 10.68 7.77
N GLY A 149 15.88 10.32 8.93
CA GLY A 149 15.93 8.97 9.48
C GLY A 149 15.28 7.94 8.55
N ILE A 150 14.10 8.25 8.02
CA ILE A 150 13.41 7.39 7.05
C ILE A 150 14.22 7.27 5.75
N GLY A 151 14.82 8.37 5.27
CA GLY A 151 15.70 8.37 4.11
C GLY A 151 16.93 7.47 4.31
N LEU A 152 17.58 7.55 5.47
CA LEU A 152 18.71 6.69 5.82
C LEU A 152 18.30 5.22 5.91
N LEU A 153 17.16 4.91 6.51
CA LEU A 153 16.60 3.55 6.55
C LEU A 153 16.31 3.02 5.14
N ALA A 154 15.77 3.86 4.26
CA ALA A 154 15.46 3.46 2.89
C ALA A 154 16.71 3.20 2.06
N VAL A 155 17.70 4.10 2.13
CA VAL A 155 18.98 3.92 1.44
C VAL A 155 19.74 2.72 2.00
N GLY A 156 19.81 2.59 3.33
CA GLY A 156 20.46 1.47 4.01
C GLY A 156 19.79 0.14 3.68
N GLY A 157 18.46 0.06 3.77
CA GLY A 157 17.67 -1.13 3.42
C GLY A 157 17.80 -1.52 1.95
N ALA A 158 17.72 -0.55 1.03
CA ALA A 158 17.94 -0.79 -0.38
C ALA A 158 19.38 -1.26 -0.66
N TYR A 159 20.37 -0.70 0.03
CA TYR A 159 21.74 -1.17 -0.06
C TYR A 159 21.87 -2.61 0.45
N LEU A 160 21.32 -2.96 1.61
CA LEU A 160 21.38 -4.32 2.16
C LEU A 160 20.70 -5.34 1.24
N LEU A 161 19.52 -5.01 0.71
CA LEU A 161 18.72 -5.89 -0.14
C LEU A 161 19.15 -5.85 -1.62
N ARG A 162 20.17 -5.06 -1.98
CA ARG A 162 20.60 -4.84 -3.38
C ARG A 162 20.87 -6.12 -4.16
N ARG A 163 21.38 -7.17 -3.50
CA ARG A 163 21.68 -8.47 -4.15
C ARG A 163 20.39 -9.19 -4.54
N GLN A 164 19.40 -9.20 -3.64
CA GLN A 164 18.10 -9.82 -3.87
C GLN A 164 17.31 -9.08 -4.95
N VAL A 165 17.32 -7.75 -4.89
CA VAL A 165 16.69 -6.89 -5.92
C VAL A 165 17.36 -7.15 -7.27
N LYS A 166 18.69 -7.05 -7.36
CA LYS A 166 19.45 -7.26 -8.62
C LYS A 166 19.31 -8.67 -9.20
N ALA A 167 19.05 -9.69 -8.39
CA ALA A 167 18.84 -11.06 -8.86
C ALA A 167 17.59 -11.22 -9.74
N GLY A 168 16.61 -10.32 -9.64
CA GLY A 168 15.43 -10.28 -10.49
C GLY A 168 15.65 -9.69 -11.89
N PHE A 169 16.78 -9.01 -12.12
CA PHE A 169 17.07 -8.31 -13.38
C PHE A 169 17.74 -9.24 -14.38
N ALA A 170 16.92 -10.09 -14.99
CA ALA A 170 17.28 -10.94 -16.13
C ALA A 170 16.96 -10.25 -17.47
N PRO A 171 17.49 -10.75 -18.61
CA PRO A 171 17.06 -10.29 -19.93
C PRO A 171 15.53 -10.36 -20.06
N HIS A 172 14.94 -9.32 -20.65
CA HIS A 172 13.50 -9.23 -20.78
C HIS A 172 12.95 -10.25 -21.78
N PRO A 173 11.78 -10.84 -21.51
CA PRO A 173 11.08 -11.63 -22.52
C PRO A 173 10.60 -10.71 -23.68
N PRO A 174 10.22 -11.30 -24.83
CA PRO A 174 9.70 -10.54 -25.97
C PRO A 174 8.53 -9.63 -25.59
N PHE A 175 8.36 -8.50 -26.30
CA PHE A 175 7.34 -7.48 -26.01
C PHE A 175 5.93 -8.06 -25.79
N MET A 176 5.46 -8.94 -26.67
CA MET A 176 4.12 -9.54 -26.54
C MET A 176 3.91 -10.31 -25.23
N LYS A 177 4.96 -10.93 -24.68
CA LYS A 177 4.86 -11.62 -23.39
C LYS A 177 4.85 -10.66 -22.23
N ARG A 178 5.57 -9.54 -22.34
CA ARG A 178 5.51 -8.44 -21.36
C ARG A 178 4.14 -7.80 -21.34
N LEU A 179 3.58 -7.53 -22.52
CA LEU A 179 2.25 -6.98 -22.68
C LEU A 179 1.19 -7.93 -22.12
N ALA A 180 1.30 -9.24 -22.37
CA ALA A 180 0.40 -10.23 -21.79
C ALA A 180 0.44 -10.21 -20.26
N VAL A 181 1.64 -10.23 -19.64
CA VAL A 181 1.78 -10.15 -18.17
C VAL A 181 1.20 -8.84 -17.64
N PHE A 182 1.51 -7.72 -18.27
CA PHE A 182 0.96 -6.42 -17.91
C PHE A 182 -0.58 -6.42 -17.98
N ALA A 183 -1.15 -6.86 -19.10
CA ALA A 183 -2.61 -6.93 -19.28
C ALA A 183 -3.27 -7.86 -18.27
N THR A 184 -2.65 -9.00 -17.92
CA THR A 184 -3.17 -9.90 -16.87
C THR A 184 -3.20 -9.21 -15.51
N ILE A 185 -2.10 -8.59 -15.08
CA ILE A 185 -2.04 -7.91 -13.78
C ILE A 185 -2.98 -6.70 -13.73
N THR A 186 -3.08 -5.94 -14.82
CA THR A 186 -4.04 -4.82 -14.94
C THR A 186 -5.48 -5.32 -14.88
N GLY A 187 -5.80 -6.42 -15.57
CA GLY A 187 -7.13 -7.05 -15.50
C GLY A 187 -7.47 -7.54 -14.09
N MET A 188 -6.50 -8.15 -13.39
CA MET A 188 -6.66 -8.54 -11.98
C MET A 188 -6.84 -7.34 -11.05
N ALA A 189 -6.09 -6.25 -11.28
CA ALA A 189 -6.23 -5.01 -10.51
C ALA A 189 -7.63 -4.42 -10.67
N ALA A 190 -8.11 -4.29 -11.92
CA ALA A 190 -9.44 -3.79 -12.21
C ALA A 190 -10.52 -4.67 -11.59
N ALA A 191 -10.44 -5.99 -11.77
CA ALA A 191 -11.39 -6.93 -11.16
C ALA A 191 -11.37 -6.86 -9.63
N GLY A 192 -10.18 -6.78 -9.02
CA GLY A 192 -10.01 -6.65 -7.57
C GLY A 192 -10.70 -5.40 -7.03
N VAL A 193 -10.50 -4.25 -7.66
CA VAL A 193 -11.14 -2.98 -7.26
C VAL A 193 -12.65 -3.04 -7.47
N LEU A 194 -13.13 -3.61 -8.58
CA LEU A 194 -14.58 -3.69 -8.86
C LEU A 194 -15.34 -4.61 -7.90
N VAL A 195 -14.71 -5.68 -7.41
CA VAL A 195 -15.33 -6.65 -6.50
C VAL A 195 -15.18 -6.25 -5.03
N THR A 196 -14.16 -5.45 -4.71
CA THR A 196 -13.88 -5.04 -3.34
C THR A 196 -14.62 -3.74 -3.05
N SER A 197 -15.60 -3.80 -2.16
CA SER A 197 -16.24 -2.59 -1.66
C SER A 197 -15.87 -2.36 -0.20
N ASP A 198 -15.89 -1.10 0.23
CA ASP A 198 -15.66 -0.72 1.63
C ASP A 198 -16.67 -1.41 2.58
N SER A 199 -17.78 -1.91 2.03
CA SER A 199 -18.77 -2.67 2.78
C SER A 199 -18.29 -3.99 3.39
N ILE A 200 -17.19 -4.56 2.89
CA ILE A 200 -16.66 -5.87 3.32
C ILE A 200 -16.29 -5.86 4.81
N THR A 201 -15.88 -4.70 5.35
CA THR A 201 -15.51 -4.57 6.76
C THR A 201 -16.70 -4.21 7.66
N ARG A 202 -17.86 -3.80 7.11
CA ARG A 202 -19.04 -3.36 7.90
C ARG A 202 -19.55 -4.38 8.92
N PRO A 203 -19.60 -5.70 8.64
CA PRO A 203 -20.08 -6.69 9.59
C PRO A 203 -19.20 -6.89 10.84
N MET A 204 -18.09 -6.16 10.97
CA MET A 204 -17.18 -6.34 12.10
C MET A 204 -17.76 -5.88 13.44
N PRO A 205 -17.35 -6.51 14.56
CA PRO A 205 -17.99 -6.33 15.86
C PRO A 205 -17.73 -4.95 16.48
N SER A 206 -16.59 -4.33 16.14
CA SER A 206 -16.19 -3.01 16.63
C SER A 206 -15.71 -2.11 15.49
N ALA A 207 -15.78 -0.80 15.71
CA ALA A 207 -15.25 0.20 14.78
C ALA A 207 -13.74 0.02 14.56
N ILE A 208 -13.00 -0.26 15.64
CA ILE A 208 -11.55 -0.53 15.58
C ILE A 208 -11.26 -1.77 14.73
N ALA A 209 -11.97 -2.89 14.96
CA ALA A 209 -11.79 -4.09 14.15
C ALA A 209 -12.08 -3.80 12.67
N ARG A 210 -13.15 -3.05 12.37
CA ARG A 210 -13.53 -2.62 11.02
C ARG A 210 -12.39 -1.87 10.31
N GLU A 211 -11.79 -0.91 11.00
CA GLU A 211 -10.68 -0.11 10.48
C GLU A 211 -9.40 -0.96 10.28
N LEU A 212 -9.07 -1.84 11.23
CA LEU A 212 -7.95 -2.79 11.12
C LEU A 212 -8.12 -3.77 9.95
N GLY A 213 -9.38 -4.10 9.62
CA GLY A 213 -9.79 -4.95 8.52
C GLY A 213 -9.64 -4.33 7.14
N GLY A 214 -9.43 -3.01 7.07
CA GLY A 214 -9.18 -2.29 5.83
C GLY A 214 -7.71 -2.17 5.46
N ASN A 215 -7.44 -1.34 4.45
CA ASN A 215 -6.12 -0.85 4.08
C ASN A 215 -6.17 0.67 3.90
N GLY A 216 -5.28 1.43 4.54
CA GLY A 216 -5.33 2.90 4.48
C GLY A 216 -5.06 3.44 3.08
N LEU A 217 -4.13 2.87 2.32
CA LEU A 217 -3.92 3.28 0.93
C LEU A 217 -5.14 2.99 0.05
N TYR A 218 -5.83 1.86 0.28
CA TYR A 218 -7.10 1.59 -0.37
C TYR A 218 -8.15 2.64 -0.01
N GLY A 219 -8.36 2.89 1.29
CA GLY A 219 -9.34 3.84 1.79
C GLY A 219 -9.08 5.26 1.30
N LEU A 220 -7.83 5.70 1.27
CA LEU A 220 -7.41 6.99 0.72
C LEU A 220 -7.82 7.15 -0.75
N VAL A 221 -7.52 6.15 -1.59
CA VAL A 221 -7.84 6.20 -3.02
C VAL A 221 -9.34 6.07 -3.26
N SER A 222 -10.01 5.17 -2.53
CA SER A 222 -11.47 5.00 -2.59
C SER A 222 -12.19 6.30 -2.23
N ALA A 223 -11.77 6.95 -1.14
CA ALA A 223 -12.33 8.23 -0.69
C ALA A 223 -12.08 9.36 -1.69
N PHE A 224 -10.88 9.43 -2.29
CA PHE A 224 -10.56 10.45 -3.30
C PHE A 224 -11.48 10.39 -4.52
N PHE A 225 -11.88 9.19 -4.97
CA PHE A 225 -12.78 9.04 -6.12
C PHE A 225 -14.26 9.12 -5.74
N SER A 226 -14.61 8.73 -4.52
CA SER A 226 -16.01 8.70 -4.07
C SER A 226 -16.49 10.05 -3.55
N ASN A 227 -15.58 10.97 -3.13
CA ASN A 227 -15.88 12.33 -2.68
C ASN A 227 -16.99 12.46 -1.61
N GLU A 228 -17.24 11.40 -0.84
CA GLU A 228 -18.27 11.37 0.19
C GLU A 228 -17.69 10.89 1.53
N ILE A 229 -18.04 11.60 2.60
CA ILE A 229 -17.92 11.09 3.97
C ILE A 229 -19.00 10.03 4.16
N ASP A 230 -18.64 8.83 4.63
CA ASP A 230 -19.62 7.82 5.02
C ASP A 230 -20.34 8.26 6.32
N PHE A 231 -21.33 9.14 6.16
CA PHE A 231 -22.07 9.80 7.24
C PHE A 231 -22.65 8.79 8.25
N VAL A 232 -23.03 7.61 7.76
CA VAL A 232 -23.62 6.53 8.58
C VAL A 232 -22.59 5.92 9.55
N ASN A 233 -21.31 5.95 9.19
CA ASN A 233 -20.24 5.43 10.05
C ASN A 233 -19.76 6.46 11.08
N PHE A 234 -19.79 7.75 10.77
CA PHE A 234 -19.26 8.81 11.64
C PHE A 234 -20.32 9.47 12.54
N TYR A 235 -21.60 9.39 12.19
CA TYR A 235 -22.68 10.03 12.94
C TYR A 235 -23.78 9.04 13.32
N ARG A 236 -24.36 9.24 14.50
CA ARG A 236 -25.62 8.57 14.87
C ARG A 236 -26.73 9.08 13.98
N THR A 237 -27.25 8.21 13.11
CA THR A 237 -28.39 8.50 12.26
C THR A 237 -29.70 8.21 12.98
N ILE A 238 -30.71 9.04 12.75
CA ILE A 238 -32.09 8.79 13.16
C ILE A 238 -32.71 7.84 12.12
N PRO A 239 -33.55 6.85 12.49
CA PRO A 239 -34.20 5.99 11.52
C PRO A 239 -34.91 6.82 10.45
N GLU A 240 -34.63 6.53 9.18
CA GLU A 240 -35.39 7.10 8.06
C GLU A 240 -36.85 6.72 8.27
N LYS A 241 -37.69 7.73 8.53
CA LYS A 241 -39.14 7.53 8.50
C LYS A 241 -39.50 7.14 7.08
N GLN A 242 -39.93 5.90 6.91
CA GLN A 242 -40.63 5.43 5.72
C GLN A 242 -41.87 6.28 5.45
#